data_AF-A0A075MNE3-F1
#
_entry.id   AF-A0A075MNE3-F1
#
_cell.length_a   1.000
_cell.length_b   1.000
_cell.length_c   1.000
_cell.angle_alpha   90.00
_cell.angle_beta   90.00
_cell.angle_gamma   90.00
#
_symmetry.space_group_name_H-M   'P 1'
#
loop_
_entity.id
_entity.type
_entity.pdbx_description
1 polymer ?
#
loop_
_entity_poly.entity_id
_entity_poly.type
_entity_poly.pdbx_seq_one_letter_code
_entity_poly.pdbx_strand_id
1 'polypeptide(L)'
;MTDDSKKTVTMTFRIEEGVMGKLRSESEKREVSLNTLVNQILKRFVEWDVYEPKIGMIPIARPIVHTLFENMEREEIIEMAQKVGKGVVHDIALFMKTRMDLSSFLSWLETRMKSSSIEFSHSENEGRHVFVMKHDLGYNWSLYHKTLLEQIFNEILNRRVDIVTSNTMLTLTVDE
;
A
#
# COMPACT_ATOMS: atom_id res chain seq x y z
N MET A 1 25.46 -4.16 -12.20
CA MET A 1 24.52 -5.30 -12.16
C MET A 1 25.12 -6.38 -11.26
N THR A 2 24.84 -6.33 -9.98
CA THR A 2 25.12 -7.43 -9.04
C THR A 2 23.81 -8.17 -8.85
N ASP A 3 23.72 -9.36 -9.44
CA ASP A 3 22.67 -10.33 -9.19
C ASP A 3 22.80 -10.81 -7.75
N ASP A 4 22.13 -10.12 -6.82
CA ASP A 4 22.04 -10.51 -5.43
C ASP A 4 21.01 -11.65 -5.34
N SER A 5 21.42 -12.85 -5.79
CA SER A 5 20.57 -14.03 -5.76
C SER A 5 20.08 -14.22 -4.32
N LYS A 6 18.77 -14.01 -4.12
CA LYS A 6 18.18 -14.09 -2.77
C LYS A 6 18.47 -15.47 -2.20
N LYS A 7 19.25 -15.52 -1.12
CA LYS A 7 19.54 -16.77 -0.40
C LYS A 7 18.22 -17.38 0.06
N THR A 8 17.95 -18.60 -0.36
CA THR A 8 16.77 -19.36 0.05
C THR A 8 17.13 -20.36 1.14
N VAL A 9 16.19 -20.62 2.04
CA VAL A 9 16.31 -21.63 3.10
C VAL A 9 15.16 -22.62 2.95
N THR A 10 15.47 -23.91 3.04
CA THR A 10 14.46 -24.98 3.00
C THR A 10 13.86 -25.18 4.38
N MET A 11 12.53 -25.21 4.45
CA MET A 11 11.79 -25.48 5.69
C MET A 11 10.64 -26.45 5.39
N THR A 12 10.34 -27.35 6.34
CA THR A 12 9.30 -28.39 6.20
C THR A 12 8.27 -28.24 7.33
N PHE A 13 6.99 -28.25 6.98
CA PHE A 13 5.88 -28.19 7.93
C PHE A 13 4.80 -29.20 7.54
N ARG A 14 4.00 -29.61 8.53
CA ARG A 14 2.73 -30.32 8.28
C ARG A 14 1.65 -29.27 8.05
N ILE A 15 0.84 -29.45 7.01
CA ILE A 15 -0.29 -28.60 6.68
C ILE A 15 -1.50 -29.52 6.47
N GLU A 16 -2.68 -29.07 6.92
CA GLU A 16 -3.92 -29.79 6.70
C GLU A 16 -4.16 -30.05 5.21
N GLU A 17 -4.58 -31.27 4.87
CA GLU A 17 -4.76 -31.69 3.48
C GLU A 17 -5.75 -30.79 2.73
N GLY A 18 -6.86 -30.41 3.38
CA GLY A 18 -7.86 -29.51 2.79
C GLY A 18 -7.31 -28.10 2.50
N VAL A 19 -6.39 -27.61 3.32
CA VAL A 19 -5.70 -26.33 3.07
C VAL A 19 -4.73 -26.46 1.91
N MET A 20 -3.96 -27.55 1.85
CA MET A 20 -3.03 -27.82 0.74
C MET A 20 -3.75 -27.94 -0.60
N GLY A 21 -4.92 -28.60 -0.64
CA GLY A 21 -5.74 -28.69 -1.84
C GLY A 21 -6.17 -27.31 -2.36
N LYS A 22 -6.62 -26.43 -1.45
CA LYS A 22 -6.99 -25.05 -1.81
C LYS A 22 -5.80 -24.23 -2.31
N LEU A 23 -4.64 -24.33 -1.64
CA LEU A 23 -3.43 -23.61 -2.07
C LEU A 23 -2.96 -24.06 -3.46
N ARG A 24 -3.04 -25.36 -3.78
CA ARG A 24 -2.71 -25.86 -5.12
C ARG A 24 -3.65 -25.29 -6.18
N SER A 25 -4.96 -25.38 -5.95
CA SER A 25 -5.96 -24.84 -6.89
C SER A 25 -5.76 -23.33 -7.10
N GLU A 26 -5.48 -22.57 -6.05
CA GLU A 26 -5.20 -21.14 -6.19
C GLU A 26 -3.88 -20.85 -6.91
N SER A 27 -2.84 -21.67 -6.75
CA SER A 27 -1.58 -21.51 -7.48
C SER A 27 -1.76 -21.75 -8.98
N GLU A 28 -2.57 -22.75 -9.35
CA GLU A 28 -2.92 -23.04 -10.74
C GLU A 28 -3.72 -21.92 -11.38
N LYS A 29 -4.76 -21.42 -10.70
CA LYS A 29 -5.56 -20.27 -11.19
C LYS A 29 -4.75 -19.00 -11.42
N ARG A 30 -3.69 -18.81 -10.64
CA ARG A 30 -2.77 -17.67 -10.73
C ARG A 30 -1.60 -17.91 -11.66
N GLU A 31 -1.51 -19.10 -12.27
CA GLU A 31 -0.40 -19.52 -13.15
C GLU A 31 0.99 -19.39 -12.47
N VAL A 32 1.06 -19.67 -11.17
CA VAL A 32 2.31 -19.67 -10.39
C VAL A 32 2.56 -21.02 -9.73
N SER A 33 3.83 -21.31 -9.42
CA SER A 33 4.13 -22.51 -8.63
C SER A 33 3.57 -22.41 -7.21
N LEU A 34 3.23 -23.55 -6.60
CA LEU A 34 2.83 -23.61 -5.19
C LEU A 34 3.88 -22.95 -4.27
N ASN A 35 5.17 -23.16 -4.54
CA ASN A 35 6.25 -22.55 -3.77
C ASN A 35 6.25 -21.02 -3.89
N THR A 36 6.00 -20.50 -5.10
CA THR A 36 5.87 -19.05 -5.34
C THR A 36 4.70 -18.48 -4.53
N LEU A 37 3.53 -19.13 -4.59
CA LEU A 37 2.35 -18.70 -3.84
C LEU A 37 2.61 -18.70 -2.32
N VAL A 38 3.18 -19.78 -1.79
CA VAL A 38 3.49 -19.89 -0.35
C VAL A 38 4.49 -18.82 0.07
N ASN A 39 5.55 -18.57 -0.71
CA ASN A 39 6.49 -17.48 -0.42
C ASN A 39 5.82 -16.11 -0.46
N GLN A 40 4.90 -15.85 -1.39
CA GLN A 40 4.15 -14.60 -1.43
C GLN A 40 3.26 -14.42 -0.20
N ILE A 41 2.58 -15.48 0.26
CA ILE A 41 1.75 -15.46 1.48
C ILE A 41 2.62 -15.19 2.71
N LEU A 42 3.70 -15.94 2.91
CA LEU A 42 4.59 -15.77 4.05
C LEU A 42 5.23 -14.37 4.07
N LYS A 43 5.64 -13.88 2.89
CA LYS A 43 6.19 -12.54 2.75
C LYS A 43 5.16 -11.48 3.11
N ARG A 44 3.93 -11.57 2.58
CA ARG A 44 2.84 -10.66 2.92
C ARG A 44 2.53 -10.67 4.42
N PHE A 45 2.52 -11.85 5.04
CA PHE A 45 2.27 -11.99 6.46
C PHE A 45 3.28 -11.19 7.29
N VAL A 46 4.57 -11.36 7.01
CA VAL A 46 5.66 -10.67 7.72
C VAL A 46 5.67 -9.16 7.43
N GLU A 47 5.38 -8.75 6.20
CA GLU A 47 5.44 -7.34 5.79
C GLU A 47 4.19 -6.54 6.21
N TRP A 48 3.02 -7.17 6.32
CA TRP A 48 1.74 -6.49 6.53
C TRP A 48 0.86 -7.10 7.62
N ASP A 49 0.50 -8.38 7.49
CA ASP A 49 -0.59 -8.97 8.29
C ASP A 49 -0.26 -9.03 9.80
N VAL A 50 1.03 -9.08 10.18
CA VAL A 50 1.49 -8.98 11.59
C VAL A 50 1.21 -7.60 12.22
N TYR A 51 1.09 -6.55 11.40
CA TYR A 51 0.90 -5.17 11.84
C TYR A 51 -0.54 -4.71 11.76
N GLU A 52 -1.30 -5.10 10.72
CA GLU A 52 -2.67 -4.66 10.44
C GLU A 52 -3.59 -4.58 11.69
N PRO A 53 -3.74 -5.62 12.53
CA PRO A 53 -4.61 -5.55 13.71
C PRO A 53 -4.09 -4.61 14.80
N LYS A 54 -2.78 -4.32 14.84
CA LYS A 54 -2.14 -3.45 15.84
C LYS A 54 -2.27 -1.97 15.48
N ILE A 55 -2.44 -1.66 14.20
CA ILE A 55 -2.52 -0.30 13.67
C ILE A 55 -3.96 0.20 13.47
N GLY A 56 -4.95 -0.54 13.98
CA GLY A 56 -6.36 -0.14 13.93
C GLY A 56 -6.97 -0.14 12.52
N MET A 57 -6.32 -0.80 11.57
CA MET A 57 -6.83 -0.94 10.19
C MET A 57 -7.93 -1.99 10.14
N ILE A 58 -9.03 -1.66 9.46
CA ILE A 58 -10.16 -2.58 9.26
C ILE A 58 -10.43 -2.77 7.76
N PRO A 59 -10.78 -3.99 7.31
CA PRO A 59 -11.19 -4.21 5.94
C PRO A 59 -12.59 -3.62 5.71
N ILE A 60 -12.73 -2.77 4.68
CA ILE A 60 -14.00 -2.17 4.27
C ILE A 60 -14.23 -2.47 2.78
N ALA A 61 -15.46 -2.85 2.42
CA ALA A 61 -15.82 -3.11 1.04
C ALA A 61 -15.77 -1.80 0.21
N ARG A 62 -15.21 -1.86 -1.01
CA ARG A 62 -15.04 -0.68 -1.88
C ARG A 62 -16.32 0.14 -2.11
N PRO A 63 -17.51 -0.46 -2.34
CA PRO A 63 -18.73 0.34 -2.54
C PRO A 63 -19.06 1.22 -1.34
N ILE A 64 -18.81 0.74 -0.11
CA ILE A 64 -19.02 1.53 1.10
C ILE A 64 -18.07 2.72 1.12
N VAL A 65 -16.78 2.50 0.84
CA VAL A 65 -15.79 3.58 0.77
C VAL A 65 -16.19 4.61 -0.29
N HIS A 66 -16.57 4.15 -1.48
CA HIS A 66 -17.02 5.03 -2.56
C HIS A 66 -18.21 5.90 -2.13
N THR A 67 -19.28 5.30 -1.60
CA THR A 67 -20.47 6.03 -1.14
C THR A 67 -20.17 6.98 0.01
N LEU A 68 -19.27 6.62 0.93
CA LEU A 68 -18.86 7.53 2.01
C LEU A 68 -18.19 8.78 1.43
N PHE A 69 -17.20 8.61 0.54
CA PHE A 69 -16.51 9.75 -0.06
C PHE A 69 -17.38 10.56 -1.01
N GLU A 70 -18.27 9.93 -1.77
CA GLU A 70 -19.19 10.61 -2.69
C GLU A 70 -20.13 11.59 -1.97
N ASN A 71 -20.55 11.25 -0.75
CA ASN A 71 -21.46 12.08 0.06
C ASN A 71 -20.78 13.18 0.87
N MET A 72 -19.44 13.26 0.86
CA MET A 72 -18.71 14.30 1.58
C MET A 72 -18.48 15.53 0.71
N GLU A 73 -18.61 16.70 1.32
CA GLU A 73 -18.24 17.97 0.67
C GLU A 73 -16.72 18.11 0.60
N ARG A 74 -16.25 18.93 -0.36
CA ARG A 74 -14.82 19.13 -0.63
C ARG A 74 -14.05 19.57 0.62
N GLU A 75 -14.63 20.49 1.38
CA GLU A 75 -14.03 21.06 2.59
C GLU A 75 -13.89 20.01 3.70
N GLU A 76 -14.89 19.15 3.87
CA GLU A 76 -14.88 18.06 4.85
C GLU A 76 -13.78 17.04 4.54
N ILE A 77 -13.56 16.75 3.25
CA ILE A 77 -12.51 15.84 2.79
C ILE A 77 -11.12 16.41 3.11
N ILE A 78 -10.91 17.69 2.80
CA ILE A 78 -9.64 18.37 3.08
C ILE A 78 -9.41 18.41 4.59
N GLU A 79 -10.41 18.80 5.37
CA GLU A 79 -10.31 18.85 6.83
C GLU A 79 -9.99 17.47 7.43
N MET A 80 -10.64 16.40 6.96
CA MET A 80 -10.38 15.04 7.40
C MET A 80 -8.94 14.60 7.11
N ALA A 81 -8.42 14.90 5.90
CA ALA A 81 -7.03 14.61 5.55
C ALA A 81 -6.04 15.35 6.47
N GLN A 82 -6.30 16.64 6.73
CA GLN A 82 -5.42 17.52 7.49
C GLN A 82 -5.41 17.26 8.99
N LYS A 83 -6.59 17.05 9.59
CA LYS A 83 -6.75 16.92 11.05
C LYS A 83 -6.53 15.50 11.55
N VAL A 84 -6.89 14.50 10.74
CA VAL A 84 -6.88 13.10 11.16
C VAL A 84 -5.90 12.29 10.32
N GLY A 85 -6.06 12.33 8.99
CA GLY A 85 -5.34 11.45 8.07
C GLY A 85 -3.83 11.50 8.24
N LYS A 86 -3.25 12.71 8.33
CA LYS A 86 -1.80 12.90 8.45
C LYS A 86 -1.20 12.20 9.69
N GLY A 87 -1.82 12.42 10.85
CA GLY A 87 -1.35 11.82 12.11
C GLY A 87 -1.46 10.29 12.08
N VAL A 88 -2.60 9.78 11.61
CA VAL A 88 -2.81 8.34 11.46
C VAL A 88 -1.77 7.71 10.53
N VAL A 89 -1.56 8.25 9.33
CA VAL A 89 -0.57 7.70 8.40
C VAL A 89 0.86 7.82 8.93
N HIS A 90 1.19 8.94 9.57
CA HIS A 90 2.50 9.14 10.19
C HIS A 90 2.78 8.05 11.23
N ASP A 91 1.86 7.85 12.17
CA ASP A 91 2.05 6.93 13.28
C ASP A 91 2.13 5.48 12.81
N ILE A 92 1.32 5.11 11.81
CA ILE A 92 1.36 3.78 11.19
C ILE A 92 2.69 3.54 10.49
N ALA A 93 3.14 4.47 9.65
CA ALA A 93 4.39 4.31 8.92
C ALA A 93 5.60 4.28 9.86
N LEU A 94 5.61 5.14 10.89
CA LEU A 94 6.65 5.13 11.94
C LEU A 94 6.64 3.83 12.73
N PHE A 95 5.47 3.30 13.11
CA PHE A 95 5.36 2.05 13.85
C PHE A 95 5.88 0.86 13.04
N MET A 96 5.56 0.79 11.75
CA MET A 96 5.97 -0.33 10.88
C MET A 96 7.42 -0.25 10.43
N LYS A 97 7.97 0.95 10.25
CA LYS A 97 9.33 1.15 9.70
C LYS A 97 10.34 1.60 10.74
N THR A 98 9.92 1.92 11.96
CA THR A 98 10.74 2.42 13.09
C THR A 98 11.43 3.77 12.86
N ARG A 99 11.24 4.39 11.70
CA ARG A 99 11.79 5.69 11.31
C ARG A 99 10.90 6.34 10.24
N MET A 100 10.95 7.67 10.16
CA MET A 100 10.20 8.47 9.20
C MET A 100 11.16 9.31 8.33
N ASP A 101 11.76 8.65 7.35
CA ASP A 101 12.52 9.27 6.26
C ASP A 101 11.88 8.90 4.91
N LEU A 102 12.29 9.58 3.83
CA LEU A 102 11.70 9.39 2.51
C LEU A 102 11.72 7.92 2.07
N SER A 103 12.89 7.28 2.12
CA SER A 103 13.07 5.88 1.73
C SER A 103 12.15 4.93 2.52
N SER A 104 12.03 5.16 3.83
CA SER A 104 11.18 4.35 4.71
C SER A 104 9.70 4.56 4.44
N PHE A 105 9.30 5.81 4.20
CA PHE A 105 7.93 6.14 3.85
C PHE A 105 7.53 5.57 2.49
N LEU A 106 8.38 5.68 1.47
CA LEU A 106 8.13 5.09 0.15
C LEU A 106 8.04 3.56 0.22
N SER A 107 8.94 2.92 0.98
CA SER A 107 8.87 1.48 1.23
C SER A 107 7.58 1.07 1.95
N TRP A 108 7.11 1.88 2.91
CA TRP A 108 5.84 1.65 3.60
C TRP A 108 4.65 1.83 2.65
N LEU A 109 4.65 2.91 1.87
CA LEU A 109 3.59 3.21 0.90
C LEU A 109 3.46 2.08 -0.12
N GLU A 110 4.58 1.59 -0.65
CA GLU A 110 4.60 0.45 -1.56
C GLU A 110 4.04 -0.82 -0.89
N THR A 111 4.41 -1.10 0.36
CA THR A 111 3.86 -2.24 1.12
C THR A 111 2.35 -2.09 1.30
N ARG A 112 1.88 -0.89 1.65
CA ARG A 112 0.47 -0.52 1.82
C ARG A 112 -0.34 -0.66 0.54
N MET A 113 0.25 -0.36 -0.62
CA MET A 113 -0.40 -0.56 -1.92
C MET A 113 -0.47 -2.03 -2.30
N LYS A 114 0.62 -2.80 -2.09
CA LYS A 114 0.67 -4.26 -2.32
C LYS A 114 -0.35 -5.04 -1.49
N SER A 115 -0.62 -4.59 -0.27
CA SER A 115 -1.62 -5.21 0.61
C SER A 115 -3.05 -4.78 0.30
N SER A 116 -3.23 -3.68 -0.44
CA SER A 116 -4.53 -3.19 -0.86
C SER A 116 -5.10 -4.02 -2.01
N SER A 117 -6.42 -3.95 -2.22
CA SER A 117 -7.02 -4.53 -3.42
C SER A 117 -6.84 -3.66 -4.68
N ILE A 118 -6.27 -2.45 -4.55
CA ILE A 118 -6.14 -1.47 -5.63
C ILE A 118 -5.02 -1.91 -6.59
N GLU A 119 -5.26 -1.78 -7.90
CA GLU A 119 -4.22 -2.01 -8.90
C GLU A 119 -3.19 -0.89 -8.80
N PHE A 120 -1.91 -1.22 -8.73
CA PHE A 120 -0.85 -0.21 -8.67
C PHE A 120 0.40 -0.64 -9.45
N SER A 121 1.17 0.35 -9.88
CA SER A 121 2.51 0.17 -10.42
C SER A 121 3.48 1.13 -9.74
N HIS A 122 4.69 0.66 -9.48
CA HIS A 122 5.80 1.47 -8.99
C HIS A 122 6.99 1.31 -9.95
N SER A 123 7.54 2.43 -10.42
CA SER A 123 8.78 2.46 -11.17
C SER A 123 9.76 3.43 -10.52
N GLU A 124 11.03 3.05 -10.50
CA GLU A 124 12.14 3.85 -9.98
C GLU A 124 13.20 3.97 -11.08
N ASN A 125 13.63 5.19 -11.38
CA ASN A 125 14.71 5.46 -12.33
C ASN A 125 15.56 6.63 -11.83
N GLU A 126 16.86 6.42 -11.60
CA GLU A 126 17.80 7.46 -11.16
C GLU A 126 17.32 8.26 -9.92
N GLY A 127 16.72 7.58 -8.94
CA GLY A 127 16.18 8.21 -7.72
C GLY A 127 14.80 8.87 -7.91
N ARG A 128 14.24 8.83 -9.12
CA ARG A 128 12.86 9.28 -9.39
C ARG A 128 11.88 8.13 -9.22
N HIS A 129 10.99 8.26 -8.25
CA HIS A 129 9.91 7.32 -7.99
C HIS A 129 8.60 7.80 -8.62
N VAL A 130 7.93 6.88 -9.33
CA VAL A 130 6.59 7.10 -9.88
C VAL A 130 5.68 5.97 -9.41
N PHE A 131 4.66 6.33 -8.63
CA PHE A 131 3.60 5.45 -8.20
C PHE A 131 2.31 5.78 -8.95
N VAL A 132 1.68 4.79 -9.55
CA VAL A 132 0.37 4.93 -10.19
C VAL A 132 -0.59 3.98 -9.50
N MET A 133 -1.68 4.50 -8.98
CA MET A 133 -2.76 3.74 -8.33
C MET A 133 -4.03 3.88 -9.16
N LYS A 134 -4.63 2.76 -9.53
CA LYS A 134 -5.94 2.69 -10.18
C LYS A 134 -6.97 2.15 -9.19
N HIS A 135 -7.70 3.07 -8.58
CA HIS A 135 -8.53 2.83 -7.39
C HIS A 135 -10.03 2.71 -7.68
N ASP A 136 -10.54 3.41 -8.69
CA ASP A 136 -11.97 3.42 -9.08
C ASP A 136 -12.93 3.78 -7.92
N LEU A 137 -12.54 4.75 -7.08
CA LEU A 137 -13.30 5.18 -5.87
C LEU A 137 -13.89 6.59 -5.96
N GLY A 138 -13.75 7.27 -7.11
CA GLY A 138 -14.28 8.62 -7.33
C GLY A 138 -13.29 9.73 -6.95
N TYR A 139 -13.58 10.95 -7.43
CA TYR A 139 -12.71 12.12 -7.27
C TYR A 139 -12.45 12.49 -5.81
N ASN A 140 -13.47 12.39 -4.97
CA ASN A 140 -13.37 12.75 -3.55
C ASN A 140 -12.36 11.88 -2.79
N TRP A 141 -12.26 10.60 -3.15
CA TRP A 141 -11.24 9.70 -2.62
C TRP A 141 -9.82 10.11 -3.08
N SER A 142 -9.69 10.51 -4.35
CA SER A 142 -8.43 11.01 -4.91
C SER A 142 -8.00 12.31 -4.26
N LEU A 143 -8.94 13.23 -4.02
CA LEU A 143 -8.70 14.50 -3.33
C LEU A 143 -8.18 14.25 -1.92
N TYR A 144 -8.81 13.35 -1.15
CA TYR A 144 -8.35 12.98 0.18
C TYR A 144 -6.89 12.51 0.17
N HIS A 145 -6.56 11.54 -0.69
CA HIS A 145 -5.20 11.00 -0.76
C HIS A 145 -4.20 12.02 -1.28
N LYS A 146 -4.57 12.87 -2.24
CA LYS A 146 -3.72 13.96 -2.70
C LYS A 146 -3.39 14.93 -1.57
N THR A 147 -4.39 15.45 -0.88
CA THR A 147 -4.19 16.38 0.24
C THR A 147 -3.34 15.76 1.34
N LEU A 148 -3.66 14.52 1.72
CA LEU A 148 -2.93 13.77 2.73
C LEU A 148 -1.45 13.58 2.36
N LEU A 149 -1.17 13.11 1.16
CA LEU A 149 0.20 12.85 0.70
C LEU A 149 0.97 14.16 0.55
N GLU A 150 0.40 15.20 -0.07
CA GLU A 150 1.03 16.52 -0.16
C GLU A 150 1.46 17.04 1.21
N GLN A 151 0.63 16.89 2.24
CA GLN A 151 1.00 17.30 3.59
C GLN A 151 2.11 16.47 4.22
N ILE A 152 2.08 15.14 4.07
CA ILE A 152 3.16 14.29 4.59
C ILE A 152 4.48 14.67 3.93
N PHE A 153 4.50 14.82 2.61
CA PHE A 153 5.71 15.18 1.89
C PHE A 153 6.22 16.58 2.28
N ASN A 154 5.34 17.58 2.35
CA ASN A 154 5.74 18.95 2.63
C ASN A 154 6.11 19.17 4.12
N GLU A 155 5.31 18.67 5.05
CA GLU A 155 5.43 19.01 6.47
C GLU A 155 6.28 18.03 7.28
N ILE A 156 6.29 16.74 6.90
CA ILE A 156 7.02 15.69 7.63
C ILE A 156 8.34 15.36 6.93
N LEU A 157 8.27 15.08 5.62
CA LEU A 157 9.46 14.67 4.87
C LEU A 157 10.28 15.86 4.35
N ASN A 158 9.71 17.07 4.37
CA ASN A 158 10.29 18.29 3.83
C ASN A 158 10.78 18.12 2.38
N ARG A 159 9.95 17.48 1.54
CA ARG A 159 10.21 17.17 0.14
C ARG A 159 9.05 17.63 -0.74
N ARG A 160 9.37 18.05 -1.95
CA ARG A 160 8.36 18.32 -2.98
C ARG A 160 7.85 17.00 -3.54
N VAL A 161 6.54 16.93 -3.75
CA VAL A 161 5.88 15.83 -4.45
C VAL A 161 4.99 16.40 -5.55
N ASP A 162 4.90 15.70 -6.67
CA ASP A 162 3.91 16.00 -7.72
C ASP A 162 2.82 14.93 -7.69
N ILE A 163 1.56 15.37 -7.54
CA ILE A 163 0.41 14.48 -7.45
C ILE A 163 -0.66 14.89 -8.47
N VAL A 164 -0.85 14.01 -9.46
CA VAL A 164 -1.88 14.11 -10.48
C VAL A 164 -3.02 13.15 -10.12
N THR A 165 -4.26 13.64 -10.15
CA THR A 165 -5.44 12.85 -9.77
C THR A 165 -6.52 12.92 -10.84
N SER A 166 -7.32 11.85 -10.91
CA SER A 166 -8.57 11.77 -11.64
C SER A 166 -9.62 11.06 -10.77
N ASN A 167 -10.78 10.75 -11.33
CA ASN A 167 -11.83 9.99 -10.63
C ASN A 167 -11.42 8.54 -10.31
N THR A 168 -10.45 8.00 -11.04
CA THR A 168 -10.10 6.57 -11.00
C THR A 168 -8.62 6.32 -10.75
N MET A 169 -7.78 7.34 -10.93
CA MET A 169 -6.33 7.22 -10.81
C MET A 169 -5.71 8.29 -9.92
N LEU A 170 -4.65 7.92 -9.23
CA LEU A 170 -3.73 8.83 -8.54
C LEU A 170 -2.29 8.47 -8.94
N THR A 171 -1.57 9.45 -9.46
CA THR A 171 -0.15 9.34 -9.79
C THR A 171 0.65 10.22 -8.85
N LEU A 172 1.60 9.64 -8.14
CA LEU A 172 2.55 10.32 -7.26
C LEU A 172 3.94 10.22 -7.85
N THR A 173 4.61 11.36 -8.00
CA THR A 173 6.01 11.45 -8.47
C THR A 173 6.85 12.19 -7.44
N VAL A 174 7.99 11.62 -7.07
CA VAL A 174 8.96 12.23 -6.15
C VAL A 174 10.39 11.86 -6.52
N ASP A 175 11.31 12.80 -6.32
CA ASP A 175 12.74 12.60 -6.51
C ASP A 175 13.42 12.42 -5.12
N GLU A 176 14.28 11.41 -5.01
CA GLU A 176 15.06 11.08 -3.79
C GLU A 176 16.16 12.10 -3.46
#